data_AF-A0A930ULZ3-F1
#
_entry.id   AF-A0A930ULZ3-F1
#
_cell.length_a   1.000
_cell.length_b   1.000
_cell.length_c   1.000
_cell.angle_alpha   90.00
_cell.angle_beta   90.00
_cell.angle_gamma   90.00
#
_symmetry.space_group_name_H-M   'P 1'
#
loop_
_entity.id
_entity.type
_entity.pdbx_description
1 polymer ?
#
loop_
_entity_poly.entity_id
_entity_poly.type
_entity_poly.pdbx_seq_one_letter_code
_entity_poly.pdbx_strand_id
1 'polypeptide(L)'
;MTQRDRLRQLIIDFCNERQVRTFSLRELSRKYKNYEDIGIGGKTPESTVRRLLQQLRDSGSVIFHDRHGKRGHYTFCDKVLLDYEMVSVDGQDCKLSPMKSHAKEYLFEIFGRRRRLVEKAQIVLGPECMYKRCRNTFNDPENEPYTEVHHIRPLCRGGADAIWNLSVLCGHHHKQAHFAHQQERDDLEKYLLGAVRERL
;
A
#
# COMPACT_ATOMS: atom_id res chain seq x y z
N MET A 1 -2.17 18.86 30.43
CA MET A 1 -2.82 18.58 29.13
C MET A 1 -3.17 19.91 28.47
N THR A 2 -2.64 20.19 27.28
CA THR A 2 -2.87 21.48 26.60
C THR A 2 -4.27 21.53 25.97
N GLN A 3 -4.78 22.73 25.65
CA GLN A 3 -6.06 22.86 24.91
C GLN A 3 -6.00 22.13 23.54
N ARG A 4 -4.81 22.08 22.92
CA ARG A 4 -4.58 21.34 21.66
C ARG A 4 -4.76 19.84 21.86
N ASP A 5 -4.19 19.29 22.93
CA ASP A 5 -4.31 17.85 23.23
C ASP A 5 -5.75 17.48 23.59
N ARG A 6 -6.47 18.38 24.28
CA ARG A 6 -7.91 18.23 24.55
C ARG A 6 -8.72 18.18 23.26
N LEU A 7 -8.50 19.12 22.33
CA LEU A 7 -9.18 19.10 21.04
C LEU A 7 -8.85 17.83 20.24
N ARG A 8 -7.59 17.39 20.26
CA ARG A 8 -7.17 16.14 19.61
C ARG A 8 -7.92 14.95 20.18
N GLN A 9 -8.03 14.82 21.51
CA GLN A 9 -8.78 13.74 22.14
C GLN A 9 -10.27 13.79 21.78
N LEU A 10 -10.87 14.98 21.78
CA LEU A 10 -12.27 15.15 21.36
C LEU A 10 -12.52 14.73 19.91
N ILE A 11 -11.56 14.98 19.01
CA ILE A 11 -11.64 14.52 17.63
C ILE A 11 -11.56 12.99 17.57
N ILE A 12 -10.67 12.36 18.35
CA ILE A 12 -10.57 10.89 18.45
C ILE A 12 -11.92 10.32 18.91
N ASP A 13 -12.47 10.83 20.00
CA ASP A 13 -13.74 10.36 20.57
C ASP A 13 -14.90 10.56 19.57
N PHE A 14 -14.92 11.70 18.86
CA PHE A 14 -15.89 11.95 17.80
C PHE A 14 -15.77 10.94 16.66
N CYS A 15 -14.55 10.67 16.20
CA CYS A 15 -14.30 9.74 15.11
C CYS A 15 -14.62 8.29 15.51
N ASN A 16 -14.31 7.88 16.74
CA ASN A 16 -14.65 6.57 17.29
C ASN A 16 -16.16 6.35 17.30
N GLU A 17 -16.91 7.30 17.85
CA GLU A 17 -18.38 7.21 17.94
C GLU A 17 -19.05 7.16 16.56
N ARG A 18 -18.55 7.96 15.61
CA ARG A 18 -19.13 8.05 14.26
C ARG A 18 -18.58 7.03 13.27
N GLN A 19 -17.56 6.26 13.68
CA GLN A 19 -16.82 5.33 12.83
C GLN A 19 -16.31 5.96 11.53
N VAL A 20 -15.93 7.24 11.59
CA VAL A 20 -15.41 7.99 10.44
C VAL A 20 -14.28 8.93 10.87
N ARG A 21 -13.23 9.01 10.06
CA ARG A 21 -12.13 9.97 10.25
C ARG A 21 -12.45 11.39 9.78
N THR A 22 -13.57 11.59 9.10
CA THR A 22 -13.92 12.88 8.50
C THR A 22 -15.02 13.56 9.30
N PHE A 23 -14.84 14.85 9.58
CA PHE A 23 -15.78 15.66 10.36
C PHE A 23 -15.76 17.11 9.89
N SER A 24 -16.83 17.86 10.16
CA SER A 24 -16.90 19.31 9.96
C SER A 24 -16.89 20.04 11.30
N LEU A 25 -16.51 21.33 11.28
CA LEU A 25 -16.59 22.16 12.48
C LEU A 25 -18.03 22.25 13.00
N ARG A 26 -19.03 22.28 12.09
CA ARG A 26 -20.45 22.32 12.43
C ARG A 26 -20.88 21.07 13.22
N GLU A 27 -20.39 19.90 12.84
CA GLU A 27 -20.70 18.64 13.53
C GLU A 27 -20.06 18.60 14.92
N LEU A 28 -18.80 19.02 15.05
CA LEU A 28 -18.16 19.16 16.35
C LEU A 28 -18.93 20.15 17.24
N SER A 29 -19.32 21.31 16.72
CA SER A 29 -20.04 22.32 17.51
C SER A 29 -21.43 21.86 17.89
N ARG A 30 -22.13 21.12 17.01
CA ARG A 30 -23.44 20.53 17.34
C ARG A 30 -23.35 19.50 18.46
N LYS A 31 -22.28 18.71 18.48
CA LYS A 31 -22.09 17.66 19.50
C LYS A 31 -21.70 18.27 20.85
N TYR A 32 -20.64 19.07 20.87
CA TYR A 32 -20.06 19.53 22.12
C TYR A 32 -20.71 20.80 22.68
N LYS A 33 -21.45 21.57 21.86
CA LYS A 33 -22.24 22.78 22.17
C LYS A 33 -21.49 23.90 22.90
N ASN A 34 -20.89 23.61 24.05
CA ASN A 34 -20.04 24.49 24.82
C ASN A 34 -18.63 23.90 24.94
N TYR A 35 -17.67 24.55 24.27
CA TYR A 35 -16.27 24.13 24.31
C TYR A 35 -15.57 24.48 25.64
N GLU A 36 -16.14 25.38 26.45
CA GLU A 36 -15.56 25.75 27.75
C GLU A 36 -15.68 24.61 28.77
N ASP A 37 -16.81 23.90 28.76
CA ASP A 37 -17.08 22.76 29.66
C ASP A 37 -16.09 21.60 29.45
N ILE A 38 -15.54 21.49 28.24
CA ILE A 38 -14.53 20.51 27.85
C ILE A 38 -13.10 21.10 27.90
N GLY A 39 -12.96 22.28 28.51
CA GLY A 39 -11.67 22.90 28.82
C GLY A 39 -10.97 23.55 27.62
N ILE A 40 -11.71 23.93 26.58
CA ILE A 40 -11.24 24.75 25.45
C ILE A 40 -11.91 26.13 25.57
N GLY A 41 -11.21 27.07 26.22
CA GLY A 41 -11.70 28.42 26.50
C GLY A 41 -10.91 29.52 25.79
N GLY A 42 -11.52 30.70 25.70
CA GLY A 42 -10.96 31.92 25.11
C GLY A 42 -12.02 33.03 25.04
N LYS A 43 -11.73 34.14 24.34
CA LYS A 43 -12.74 35.22 24.15
C LYS A 43 -13.98 34.74 23.39
N THR A 44 -13.78 33.84 22.43
CA THR A 44 -14.84 33.07 21.77
C THR A 44 -14.34 31.63 21.62
N PRO A 45 -15.03 30.63 22.20
CA PRO A 45 -14.56 29.25 22.15
C PRO A 45 -14.41 28.69 20.73
N GLU A 46 -15.27 29.10 19.80
CA GLU A 46 -15.21 28.66 18.39
C GLU A 46 -13.98 29.19 17.65
N SER A 47 -13.54 30.43 17.94
CA SER A 47 -12.30 30.94 17.34
C SER A 47 -11.08 30.20 17.89
N THR A 48 -11.14 29.81 19.16
CA THR A 48 -10.12 28.99 19.80
C THR A 48 -10.04 27.61 19.15
N VAL A 49 -11.18 26.95 18.91
CA VAL A 49 -11.23 25.67 18.20
C VAL A 49 -10.66 25.78 16.78
N ARG A 50 -11.03 26.81 16.01
CA ARG A 50 -10.46 27.03 14.67
C ARG A 50 -8.94 27.20 14.71
N ARG A 51 -8.43 27.98 15.65
CA ARG A 51 -6.98 28.17 15.86
C ARG A 51 -6.29 26.85 16.19
N LEU A 52 -6.89 26.03 17.05
CA LEU A 52 -6.33 24.73 17.43
C LEU A 52 -6.39 23.71 16.28
N LEU A 53 -7.44 23.71 15.45
CA LEU A 53 -7.52 22.91 14.22
C LEU A 53 -6.42 23.31 13.23
N GLN A 54 -6.12 24.62 13.12
CA GLN A 54 -5.00 25.10 12.32
C GLN A 54 -3.66 24.54 12.85
N GLN A 55 -3.43 24.58 14.16
CA GLN A 55 -2.24 23.98 14.77
C GLN A 55 -2.13 22.47 14.50
N LEU A 56 -3.25 21.74 14.58
CA LEU A 56 -3.28 20.32 14.24
C LEU A 56 -2.97 20.07 12.76
N ARG A 57 -3.43 20.96 11.87
CA ARG A 57 -3.10 20.92 10.43
C ARG A 57 -1.61 21.13 10.20
N ASP A 58 -1.02 22.13 10.85
CA ASP A 58 0.40 22.45 10.71
C ASP A 58 1.30 21.31 11.23
N SER A 59 0.82 20.54 12.22
CA SER A 59 1.48 19.32 12.70
C SER A 59 1.21 18.05 11.86
N GLY A 60 0.33 18.13 10.86
CA GLY A 60 -0.05 16.99 10.01
C GLY A 60 -1.09 16.04 10.62
N SER A 61 -1.61 16.29 11.83
CA SER A 61 -2.64 15.46 12.48
C SER A 61 -4.02 15.57 11.81
N VAL A 62 -4.28 16.65 11.05
CA VAL A 62 -5.55 16.88 10.37
C VAL A 62 -5.32 17.48 8.98
N ILE A 63 -6.11 17.06 7.99
CA ILE A 63 -6.14 17.66 6.65
C ILE A 63 -7.47 18.40 6.47
N PHE A 64 -7.43 19.62 5.94
CA PHE A 64 -8.62 20.40 5.59
C PHE A 64 -8.92 20.28 4.09
N HIS A 65 -10.18 19.97 3.75
CA HIS A 65 -10.63 19.79 2.37
C HIS A 65 -11.41 21.03 1.90
N ASP A 66 -10.84 21.76 0.94
CA ASP A 66 -11.44 22.98 0.39
C ASP A 66 -11.87 22.85 -1.08
N ARG A 67 -11.52 21.75 -1.78
CA ARG A 67 -11.87 21.54 -3.19
C ARG A 67 -12.79 20.32 -3.37
N HIS A 68 -13.73 20.45 -4.31
CA HIS A 68 -14.70 19.44 -4.76
C HIS A 68 -15.72 18.93 -3.71
N GLY A 69 -16.81 19.69 -3.53
CA GLY A 69 -18.08 19.19 -2.98
C GLY A 69 -18.17 19.02 -1.45
N LYS A 70 -17.05 18.99 -0.71
CA LYS A 70 -17.02 18.86 0.76
C LYS A 70 -16.39 20.07 1.46
N ARG A 71 -16.81 21.28 1.09
CA ARG A 71 -16.31 22.53 1.72
C ARG A 71 -16.44 22.46 3.24
N GLY A 72 -15.39 22.81 3.97
CA GLY A 72 -15.43 22.93 5.43
C GLY A 72 -15.23 21.63 6.24
N HIS A 73 -14.74 20.56 5.61
CA HIS A 73 -14.49 19.28 6.28
C HIS A 73 -13.00 19.08 6.59
N TYR A 74 -12.75 18.30 7.61
CA TYR A 74 -11.46 17.91 8.14
C TYR A 74 -11.36 16.39 8.13
N THR A 75 -10.20 15.84 7.80
CA THR A 75 -9.89 14.41 8.00
C THR A 75 -8.81 14.28 9.06
N PHE A 76 -9.07 13.45 10.06
CA PHE A 76 -8.12 13.11 11.11
C PHE A 76 -7.09 12.09 10.59
N CYS A 77 -5.84 12.55 10.43
CA CYS A 77 -4.73 11.80 9.84
C CYS A 77 -3.67 11.41 10.88
N ASP A 78 -3.98 11.55 12.15
CA ASP A 78 -3.07 11.17 13.21
C ASP A 78 -2.81 9.65 13.23
N LYS A 79 -1.63 9.26 13.69
CA LYS A 79 -1.13 7.87 13.70
C LYS A 79 -1.79 6.99 14.78
N VAL A 80 -2.83 7.50 15.42
CA VAL A 80 -3.59 6.78 16.44
C VAL A 80 -4.60 5.87 15.72
N LEU A 81 -4.64 4.60 16.14
CA LEU A 81 -5.69 3.66 15.74
C LEU A 81 -6.98 4.03 16.46
N LEU A 82 -8.05 4.15 15.70
CA LEU A 82 -9.39 4.41 16.22
C LEU A 82 -10.03 3.09 16.66
N ASP A 83 -10.92 3.14 17.64
CA ASP A 83 -11.46 1.94 18.30
C ASP A 83 -12.18 1.03 17.31
N TYR A 84 -12.90 1.60 16.34
CA TYR A 84 -13.60 0.85 15.29
C TYR A 84 -12.66 0.29 14.20
N GLU A 85 -11.42 0.77 14.12
CA GLU A 85 -10.40 0.24 13.21
C GLU A 85 -9.68 -0.97 13.82
N MET A 86 -9.76 -1.12 15.14
CA MET A 86 -9.32 -2.32 15.84
C MET A 86 -10.35 -3.43 15.60
N VAL A 87 -10.24 -4.10 14.46
CA VAL A 87 -10.97 -5.35 14.24
C VAL A 87 -10.32 -6.41 15.12
N SER A 88 -11.07 -6.91 16.10
CA SER A 88 -10.69 -8.10 16.86
C SER A 88 -10.71 -9.30 15.93
N VAL A 89 -9.53 -9.68 15.43
CA VAL A 89 -9.32 -11.01 14.87
C VAL A 89 -9.17 -11.93 16.08
N ASP A 90 -10.25 -12.63 16.43
CA ASP A 90 -10.27 -13.76 17.37
C ASP A 90 -9.45 -13.58 18.66
N GLY A 91 -9.85 -12.62 19.50
CA GLY A 91 -9.45 -12.62 20.92
C GLY A 91 -7.97 -12.34 21.22
N GLN A 92 -7.19 -11.84 20.27
CA GLN A 92 -5.88 -11.27 20.55
C GLN A 92 -5.88 -9.78 20.23
N ASP A 93 -5.76 -8.97 21.28
CA ASP A 93 -5.38 -7.56 21.19
C ASP A 93 -4.04 -7.48 20.45
N CYS A 94 -4.07 -7.30 19.12
CA CYS A 94 -2.89 -6.97 18.35
C CYS A 94 -2.49 -5.53 18.67
N LYS A 95 -1.82 -5.35 19.82
CA LYS A 95 -0.97 -4.18 20.05
C LYS A 95 0.17 -4.29 19.04
N LEU A 96 -0.02 -3.70 17.86
CA LEU A 96 1.06 -3.42 16.93
C LEU A 96 1.99 -2.41 17.62
N SER A 97 2.90 -2.91 18.44
CA SER A 97 4.06 -2.11 18.83
C SER A 97 4.79 -1.76 17.53
N PRO A 98 5.29 -0.52 17.36
CA PRO A 98 6.19 -0.23 16.27
C PRO A 98 7.41 -1.13 16.45
N MET A 99 7.44 -2.27 15.77
CA MET A 99 8.63 -3.11 15.73
C MET A 99 9.74 -2.21 15.21
N LYS A 100 10.83 -2.10 15.97
CA LYS A 100 12.09 -1.61 15.41
C LYS A 100 12.30 -2.40 14.14
N SER A 101 12.32 -1.71 13.00
CA SER A 101 12.63 -2.32 11.72
C SER A 101 13.97 -3.04 11.89
N HIS A 102 13.95 -4.37 11.96
CA HIS A 102 15.16 -5.12 11.75
C HIS A 102 15.61 -4.74 10.33
N ALA A 103 16.75 -4.06 10.23
CA ALA A 103 17.39 -3.87 8.95
C ALA A 103 17.67 -5.28 8.41
N LYS A 104 16.80 -5.74 7.48
CA LYS A 104 17.12 -6.87 6.64
C LYS A 104 18.06 -6.33 5.57
N GLU A 105 19.35 -6.60 5.73
CA GLU A 105 20.31 -6.39 4.66
C GLU A 105 19.98 -7.41 3.56
N TYR A 106 19.43 -6.92 2.45
CA TYR A 106 19.32 -7.69 1.23
C TYR A 106 20.64 -7.53 0.49
N LEU A 107 21.48 -8.56 0.49
CA LEU A 107 22.62 -8.64 -0.42
C LEU A 107 22.06 -8.88 -1.83
N PHE A 108 21.77 -7.82 -2.56
CA PHE A 108 21.44 -7.94 -3.98
C PHE A 108 22.74 -8.07 -4.76
N GLU A 109 23.13 -9.29 -5.11
CA GLU A 109 24.00 -9.49 -6.27
C GLU A 109 23.18 -9.16 -7.52
N ILE A 110 23.20 -7.88 -7.91
CA ILE A 110 22.64 -7.44 -9.19
C ILE A 110 23.56 -8.01 -10.27
N PHE A 111 23.31 -9.24 -10.70
CA PHE A 111 23.84 -9.70 -11.97
C PHE A 111 23.40 -8.70 -13.03
N GLY A 112 24.35 -8.06 -13.70
CA GLY A 112 24.08 -7.10 -14.77
C GLY A 112 23.31 -7.78 -15.89
N ARG A 113 21.98 -7.73 -15.84
CA ARG A 113 21.12 -8.28 -16.90
C ARG A 113 21.35 -7.46 -18.15
N ARG A 114 21.70 -8.13 -19.25
CA ARG A 114 21.86 -7.47 -20.54
C ARG A 114 20.48 -6.99 -21.00
N ARG A 115 20.22 -5.68 -20.95
CA ARG A 115 18.93 -5.07 -21.37
C ARG A 115 18.44 -5.58 -22.74
N ARG A 116 19.37 -5.73 -23.69
CA ARG A 116 19.10 -6.28 -25.03
C ARG A 116 18.54 -7.69 -25.02
N LEU A 117 18.88 -8.52 -24.03
CA LEU A 117 18.39 -9.89 -23.92
C LEU A 117 16.95 -9.95 -23.43
N VAL A 118 16.56 -9.04 -22.54
CA VAL A 118 15.18 -8.88 -22.06
C VAL A 118 14.26 -8.44 -23.21
N GLU A 119 14.66 -7.39 -23.93
CA GLU A 119 13.94 -6.90 -25.11
C GLU A 119 13.84 -8.00 -26.17
N LYS A 120 14.94 -8.72 -26.44
CA LYS A 120 14.94 -9.85 -27.38
C LYS A 120 14.05 -11.00 -26.91
N ALA A 121 13.96 -11.27 -25.60
CA ALA A 121 13.09 -12.32 -25.07
C ALA A 121 11.62 -11.99 -25.28
N GLN A 122 11.19 -10.74 -25.07
CA GLN A 122 9.81 -10.33 -25.37
C GLN A 122 9.49 -10.44 -26.86
N ILE A 123 10.44 -10.14 -27.75
CA ILE A 123 10.25 -10.29 -29.20
C ILE A 123 10.15 -11.77 -29.59
N VAL A 124 11.05 -12.62 -29.09
CA VAL A 124 11.13 -14.04 -29.50
C VAL A 124 10.04 -14.88 -28.84
N LEU A 125 9.79 -14.69 -27.55
CA LEU A 125 8.83 -15.47 -26.79
C LEU A 125 7.43 -14.87 -26.86
N GLY A 126 7.27 -13.65 -27.35
CA GLY A 126 5.99 -12.93 -27.42
C GLY A 126 5.67 -12.13 -26.15
N PRO A 127 4.71 -11.20 -26.24
CA PRO A 127 4.42 -10.25 -25.17
C PRO A 127 3.49 -10.83 -24.08
N GLU A 128 2.83 -11.96 -24.36
CA GLU A 128 1.88 -12.59 -23.44
C GLU A 128 2.55 -13.51 -22.42
N CYS A 129 1.92 -13.62 -21.25
CA CYS A 129 2.34 -14.56 -20.22
C CYS A 129 2.36 -16.00 -20.75
N MET A 130 3.50 -16.67 -20.60
CA MET A 130 3.72 -18.03 -21.12
C MET A 130 2.90 -19.10 -20.40
N TYR A 131 2.43 -18.83 -19.18
CA TYR A 131 1.62 -19.78 -18.43
C TYR A 131 0.24 -20.00 -19.06
N LYS A 132 -0.16 -21.28 -19.17
CA LYS A 132 -1.40 -21.71 -19.84
C LYS A 132 -2.63 -20.90 -19.41
N ARG A 133 -3.37 -20.38 -20.41
CA ARG A 133 -4.65 -19.66 -20.23
C ARG A 133 -4.56 -18.50 -19.22
N CYS A 134 -3.42 -17.85 -19.10
CA CYS A 134 -3.26 -16.70 -18.22
C CYS A 134 -4.13 -15.53 -18.69
N ARG A 135 -4.89 -14.93 -17.76
CA ARG A 135 -5.67 -13.69 -17.97
C ARG A 135 -5.36 -12.62 -16.93
N ASN A 136 -4.25 -12.76 -16.22
CA ASN A 136 -3.85 -11.86 -15.14
C ASN A 136 -2.85 -10.80 -15.62
N THR A 137 -3.09 -10.26 -16.82
CA THR A 137 -2.34 -9.15 -17.42
C THR A 137 -3.27 -7.94 -17.50
N PHE A 138 -2.67 -6.75 -17.50
CA PHE A 138 -3.34 -5.49 -17.82
C PHE A 138 -2.53 -4.82 -18.93
N ASN A 139 -3.14 -3.88 -19.65
CA ASN A 139 -2.45 -3.17 -20.72
C ASN A 139 -1.71 -1.95 -20.16
N ASP A 140 -0.53 -1.67 -20.72
CA ASP A 140 0.21 -0.46 -20.46
C ASP A 140 -0.38 0.76 -21.22
N PRO A 141 0.18 1.98 -21.08
CA PRO A 141 -0.31 3.15 -21.80
C PRO A 141 -0.23 3.06 -23.33
N GLU A 142 0.56 2.15 -23.88
CA GLU A 142 0.66 1.87 -25.33
C GLU A 142 -0.30 0.75 -25.76
N ASN A 143 -1.15 0.28 -24.84
CA ASN A 143 -2.13 -0.78 -25.02
C ASN A 143 -1.52 -2.20 -25.22
N GLU A 144 -0.27 -2.39 -24.80
CA GLU A 144 0.41 -3.69 -24.84
C GLU A 144 0.27 -4.43 -23.49
N PRO A 145 0.19 -5.78 -23.47
CA PRO A 145 0.04 -6.53 -22.23
C PRO A 145 1.30 -6.42 -21.37
N TYR A 146 1.16 -5.93 -20.14
CA TYR A 146 2.26 -5.81 -19.20
C TYR A 146 2.75 -7.19 -18.73
N THR A 147 4.01 -7.51 -19.04
CA THR A 147 4.69 -8.74 -18.64
C THR A 147 6.15 -8.49 -18.26
N GLU A 148 6.71 -9.39 -17.46
CA GLU A 148 8.04 -9.33 -16.89
C GLU A 148 8.85 -10.54 -17.36
N VAL A 149 10.12 -10.31 -17.73
CA VAL A 149 11.04 -11.38 -18.11
C VAL A 149 11.70 -11.98 -16.88
N HIS A 150 11.59 -13.30 -16.75
CA HIS A 150 12.09 -14.07 -15.63
C HIS A 150 13.00 -15.22 -16.09
N HIS A 151 14.15 -15.40 -15.43
CA HIS A 151 14.99 -16.58 -15.64
C HIS A 151 14.31 -17.81 -15.07
N ILE A 152 13.94 -18.78 -15.92
CA ILE A 152 13.21 -20.00 -15.53
C ILE A 152 13.99 -20.75 -14.46
N ARG A 153 15.28 -21.02 -14.72
CA ARG A 153 16.23 -21.41 -13.69
C ARG A 153 16.98 -20.16 -13.21
N PRO A 154 16.91 -19.79 -11.92
CA PRO A 154 17.57 -18.59 -11.41
C PRO A 154 19.09 -18.60 -11.60
N LEU A 155 19.69 -17.44 -11.88
CA LEU A 155 21.15 -17.30 -12.04
C LEU A 155 21.92 -17.76 -10.80
N CYS A 156 21.43 -17.42 -9.59
CA CYS A 156 22.02 -17.85 -8.32
C CYS A 156 22.00 -19.38 -8.09
N ARG A 157 21.20 -20.11 -8.88
CA ARG A 157 21.13 -21.59 -8.89
C ARG A 157 21.82 -22.19 -10.12
N GLY A 158 22.71 -21.43 -10.75
CA GLY A 158 23.46 -21.84 -11.95
C GLY A 158 22.66 -21.77 -13.25
N GLY A 159 21.55 -21.02 -13.28
CA GLY A 159 20.82 -20.75 -14.52
C GLY A 159 21.65 -19.93 -15.51
N ALA A 160 21.50 -20.19 -16.81
CA ALA A 160 22.20 -19.44 -17.85
C ALA A 160 21.48 -18.12 -18.17
N ASP A 161 22.23 -17.07 -18.48
CA ASP A 161 21.68 -15.83 -19.04
C ASP A 161 21.48 -15.96 -20.56
N ALA A 162 20.50 -16.77 -20.96
CA ALA A 162 20.23 -17.13 -22.35
C ALA A 162 18.74 -17.24 -22.63
N ILE A 163 18.30 -16.98 -23.88
CA ILE A 163 16.88 -16.92 -24.27
C ILE A 163 16.13 -18.21 -23.88
N TRP A 164 16.75 -19.38 -24.04
CA TRP A 164 16.14 -20.67 -23.69
C TRP A 164 15.89 -20.85 -22.19
N ASN A 165 16.48 -20.02 -21.34
CA ASN A 165 16.28 -19.98 -19.89
C ASN A 165 15.46 -18.75 -19.46
N LEU A 166 14.83 -18.03 -20.39
CA LEU A 166 13.97 -16.89 -20.10
C LEU A 166 12.51 -17.25 -20.31
N SER A 167 11.65 -16.62 -19.54
CA SER A 167 10.20 -16.71 -19.68
C SER A 167 9.59 -15.32 -19.61
N VAL A 168 8.46 -15.13 -20.29
CA VAL A 168 7.63 -13.92 -20.20
C VAL A 168 6.44 -14.24 -19.31
N LEU A 169 6.30 -13.56 -18.17
CA LEU A 169 5.28 -13.85 -17.15
C LEU A 169 4.53 -12.60 -16.74
N CYS A 170 3.26 -12.74 -16.34
CA CYS A 170 2.57 -11.66 -15.64
C CYS A 170 3.08 -11.53 -14.20
N GLY A 171 2.80 -10.41 -13.53
CA GLY A 171 3.25 -10.17 -12.16
C GLY A 171 2.82 -11.24 -11.14
N HIS A 172 1.70 -11.94 -11.36
CA HIS A 172 1.26 -13.05 -10.50
C HIS A 172 2.13 -14.29 -10.65
N HIS A 173 2.30 -14.81 -11.88
CA HIS A 173 3.13 -15.99 -12.12
C HIS A 173 4.62 -15.70 -11.88
N HIS A 174 5.07 -14.46 -12.11
CA HIS A 174 6.42 -14.06 -11.74
C HIS A 174 6.66 -14.15 -10.22
N LYS A 175 5.69 -13.70 -9.41
CA LYS A 175 5.73 -13.89 -7.95
C LYS A 175 5.59 -15.36 -7.56
N GLN A 176 4.77 -16.15 -8.26
CA GLN A 176 4.65 -17.59 -8.02
C GLN A 176 6.02 -18.28 -8.19
N ALA A 177 6.74 -17.96 -9.26
CA ALA A 177 8.09 -18.49 -9.51
C ALA A 177 9.10 -18.16 -8.40
N HIS A 178 8.92 -17.04 -7.69
CA HIS A 178 9.77 -16.68 -6.56
C HIS A 178 9.32 -17.28 -5.22
N PHE A 179 8.03 -17.21 -4.91
CA PHE A 179 7.52 -17.33 -3.55
C PHE A 179 6.59 -18.52 -3.29
N ALA A 180 6.13 -19.22 -4.33
CA ALA A 180 5.27 -20.38 -4.13
C ALA A 180 6.01 -21.51 -3.41
N HIS A 181 5.24 -22.51 -2.94
CA HIS A 181 5.81 -23.72 -2.38
C HIS A 181 6.75 -24.39 -3.39
N GLN A 182 7.76 -25.11 -2.88
CA GLN A 182 8.81 -25.71 -3.71
C GLN A 182 8.22 -26.54 -4.87
N GLN A 183 7.21 -27.37 -4.58
CA GLN A 183 6.53 -28.19 -5.60
C GLN A 183 5.92 -27.35 -6.72
N GLU A 184 5.20 -26.28 -6.40
CA GLU A 184 4.58 -25.41 -7.42
C GLU A 184 5.62 -24.68 -8.28
N ARG A 185 6.76 -24.31 -7.68
CA ARG A 185 7.86 -23.70 -8.43
C ARG A 185 8.50 -24.69 -9.39
N ASP A 186 8.69 -25.94 -8.96
CA ASP A 186 9.28 -26.99 -9.79
C ASP A 186 8.33 -27.37 -10.95
N ASP A 187 7.03 -27.42 -10.69
CA ASP A 187 6.00 -27.64 -11.72
C ASP A 187 5.95 -26.50 -12.73
N LEU A 188 6.04 -25.25 -12.26
CA LEU A 188 6.10 -24.07 -13.10
C LEU A 188 7.39 -24.04 -13.93
N GLU A 189 8.55 -24.33 -13.33
CA GLU A 189 9.84 -24.40 -14.03
C GLU A 189 9.79 -25.42 -15.17
N LYS A 190 9.30 -26.64 -14.89
CA LYS A 190 9.16 -27.71 -15.88
C LYS A 190 8.21 -27.32 -17.01
N TYR A 191 7.10 -26.67 -16.70
CA TYR A 191 6.17 -26.16 -17.70
C TYR A 191 6.82 -25.10 -18.60
N LEU A 192 7.51 -24.12 -18.01
CA LEU A 192 8.13 -23.02 -18.77
C LEU A 192 9.27 -23.51 -19.66
N LEU A 193 10.08 -24.47 -19.20
CA LEU A 193 11.10 -25.11 -20.05
C LEU A 193 10.49 -25.81 -21.26
N GLY A 194 9.32 -26.44 -21.11
CA GLY A 194 8.56 -27.01 -22.23
C GLY A 194 8.06 -25.93 -23.18
N ALA A 195 7.38 -24.91 -22.64
CA ALA A 195 6.79 -23.84 -23.42
C ALA A 195 7.83 -23.01 -24.21
N VAL A 196 9.03 -22.79 -23.66
CA VAL A 196 10.12 -22.11 -24.38
C VAL A 196 10.62 -22.94 -25.55
N ARG A 197 10.75 -24.26 -25.39
CA ARG A 197 11.18 -25.15 -26.49
C ARG A 197 10.20 -25.18 -27.65
N GLU A 198 8.91 -24.94 -27.39
CA GLU A 198 7.89 -24.85 -28.43
C GLU A 198 7.91 -23.51 -29.19
N ARG A 199 8.50 -22.46 -28.60
CA ARG A 199 8.56 -21.10 -29.17
C ARG A 199 9.90 -20.76 -29.84
N LEU A 200 10.93 -21.59 -29.65
CA LEU A 200 12.26 -21.45 -30.26
C LEU A 200 12.40 -22.37 -31.47
#